data_AF-A0A645H9H6-F1
#
_entry.id   AF-A0A645H9H6-F1
#
_cell.length_a   1.000
_cell.length_b   1.000
_cell.length_c   1.000
_cell.angle_alpha   90.00
_cell.angle_beta   90.00
_cell.angle_gamma   90.00
#
_symmetry.space_group_name_H-M   'P 1'
#
loop_
_entity.id
_entity.type
_entity.pdbx_description
1 polymer ?
#
loop_
_entity_poly.entity_id
_entity_poly.type
_entity_poly.pdbx_seq_one_letter_code
_entity_poly.pdbx_strand_id
1 'polypeptide(L)' 'MIIVDRIGPLDSMKVQIEMHESAFSDKMSDMMALKKKIASALKSVLNLAVEVELVEHGTLPRSEGKSKKVIDKRKI' A
#
# COMPACT_ATOMS: atom_id res chain seq x y z
N MET A 1 3.85 -3.76 -1.54
CA MET A 1 4.79 -3.82 -0.40
C MET A 1 4.05 -3.32 0.82
N ILE A 2 4.23 -3.94 1.97
CA ILE A 2 3.67 -3.50 3.25
C ILE A 2 4.81 -2.89 4.05
N ILE A 3 4.62 -1.67 4.53
CA ILE A 3 5.57 -0.96 5.37
C ILE A 3 4.85 -0.68 6.68
N VAL A 4 5.43 -1.13 7.78
CA VAL A 4 4.92 -0.86 9.12
C VAL A 4 5.90 0.07 9.80
N ASP A 5 5.38 1.14 10.39
CA ASP A 5 6.17 2.18 11.06
C ASP A 5 5.48 2.63 12.35
N ARG A 6 6.16 3.42 13.16
CA ARG A 6 5.62 4.05 14.36
C ARG A 6 5.87 5.55 14.32
N ILE A 7 4.78 6.32 14.25
CA ILE A 7 4.83 7.78 14.20
C ILE A 7 4.29 8.31 15.54
N GLY A 8 5.20 8.78 16.40
CA GLY A 8 4.86 9.17 17.76
C GLY A 8 4.33 7.97 18.56
N PRO A 9 3.15 8.07 19.21
CA PRO A 9 2.57 6.98 19.99
C PRO A 9 1.77 5.96 19.16
N LEU A 10 1.62 6.16 17.84
CA LEU A 10 0.73 5.36 16.99
C LEU A 10 1.51 4.51 15.98
N ASP A 11 1.05 3.29 15.77
CA ASP A 11 1.51 2.45 14.66
C ASP A 11 0.84 2.93 13.36
N SER A 12 1.62 2.95 12.28
CA SER A 12 1.19 3.32 10.94
C SER A 12 1.49 2.17 9.98
N MET A 13 0.51 1.80 9.17
CA MET A 13 0.67 0.79 8.13
C MET A 13 0.45 1.41 6.75
N LYS A 14 1.45 1.29 5.88
CA LYS A 14 1.40 1.69 4.48
C LYS A 14 1.43 0.47 3.57
N VAL A 15 0.54 0.42 2.58
CA VAL A 15 0.47 -0.66 1.60
C VAL A 15 0.61 -0.07 0.20
N GLN A 16 1.74 -0.38 -0.43
CA GLN A 16 2.05 -0.02 -1.81
C GLN A 16 1.53 -1.09 -2.78
N ILE A 17 0.76 -0.68 -3.77
CA ILE A 17 0.10 -1.55 -4.74
C ILE A 17 0.51 -1.10 -6.14
N GLU A 18 1.09 -2.02 -6.91
CA GLU A 18 1.39 -1.77 -8.33
C GLU A 18 0.09 -1.67 -9.12
N MET A 19 -0.04 -0.59 -9.89
CA MET A 19 -1.08 -0.48 -10.90
C MET A 19 -0.68 -1.25 -12.15
N HIS A 20 -1.65 -1.85 -12.82
CA HIS A 20 -1.45 -2.35 -14.17
C HIS A 20 -1.42 -1.16 -15.15
N GLU A 21 -0.63 -1.25 -16.22
CA GLU A 21 -0.54 -0.15 -17.21
C GLU A 21 -1.90 0.19 -17.81
N SER A 22 -2.74 -0.81 -18.08
CA SER A 22 -4.10 -0.59 -18.58
C SER A 22 -5.07 0.02 -17.55
N ALA A 23 -4.69 0.03 -16.27
CA ALA A 23 -5.47 0.60 -15.18
C ALA A 23 -4.96 2.00 -14.77
N PHE A 24 -3.84 2.44 -15.35
CA PHE A 24 -3.33 3.79 -15.16
C PHE A 24 -4.26 4.77 -15.87
N SER A 25 -4.97 5.58 -15.08
CA SER A 25 -5.83 6.65 -15.58
C SER A 25 -5.07 7.97 -15.46
N ASP A 26 -5.01 8.75 -16.53
CA ASP A 26 -4.50 10.13 -16.50
C ASP A 26 -5.37 11.06 -15.61
N LYS A 27 -6.50 10.56 -15.10
CA LYS A 27 -7.38 11.28 -14.19
C LYS A 27 -7.05 10.97 -12.74
N MET A 28 -6.51 11.98 -12.05
CA MET A 28 -6.26 11.96 -10.61
C MET A 28 -7.51 11.59 -9.78
N SER A 29 -8.70 11.97 -10.23
CA SER A 29 -9.97 11.63 -9.56
C SER A 29 -10.18 10.12 -9.43
N ASP A 30 -9.85 9.38 -10.49
CA ASP A 30 -10.07 7.93 -10.56
C ASP A 30 -9.08 7.20 -9.65
N MET A 31 -7.83 7.68 -9.62
CA MET A 31 -6.80 7.20 -8.69
C MET A 31 -7.19 7.42 -7.23
N MET A 32 -7.70 8.60 -6.89
CA MET A 32 -8.17 8.89 -5.52
C MET A 32 -9.35 7.99 -5.13
N ALA A 33 -10.30 7.78 -6.04
CA ALA A 33 -11.43 6.89 -5.81
C ALA A 33 -10.98 5.44 -5.58
N LEU A 34 -10.04 4.94 -6.40
CA LEU A 34 -9.47 3.61 -6.28
C LEU A 34 -8.72 3.44 -4.94
N LYS A 35 -7.87 4.40 -4.57
CA LYS A 35 -7.16 4.44 -3.30
C LYS A 35 -8.14 4.31 -2.12
N LYS A 36 -9.23 5.11 -2.14
CA LYS A 36 -10.26 5.09 -1.09
C LYS A 36 -11.01 3.75 -1.05
N LYS A 37 -11.35 3.18 -2.20
CA LYS A 37 -12.03 1.88 -2.30
C LYS A 37 -11.18 0.77 -1.69
N ILE A 38 -9.89 0.72 -2.03
CA ILE A 38 -8.96 -0.29 -1.49
C ILE A 38 -8.77 -0.09 0.02
N ALA A 39 -8.54 1.14 0.47
CA ALA A 39 -8.39 1.43 1.89
C ALA A 39 -9.64 1.01 2.70
N SER A 40 -10.84 1.27 2.16
CA SER A 40 -12.10 0.85 2.77
C SER A 40 -12.23 -0.68 2.84
N ALA A 41 -11.85 -1.40 1.78
CA ALA A 41 -11.88 -2.85 1.76
C ALA A 41 -10.89 -3.46 2.77
N LEU A 42 -9.66 -2.95 2.81
CA LEU A 42 -8.65 -3.38 3.78
C LEU A 42 -9.10 -3.10 5.22
N LYS A 43 -9.67 -1.93 5.48
CA LYS A 43 -10.24 -1.60 6.79
C LYS A 43 -11.37 -2.55 7.18
N SER A 44 -12.25 -2.91 6.24
CA SER A 44 -13.36 -3.83 6.52
C SER A 44 -12.90 -5.24 6.91
N VAL A 45 -11.79 -5.71 6.36
CA VAL A 45 -11.28 -7.07 6.59
C VAL A 45 -10.36 -7.11 7.81
N LEU A 46 -9.45 -6.13 7.93
CA LEU A 46 -8.39 -6.13 8.95
C LEU A 46 -8.76 -5.32 10.20
N ASN A 47 -9.81 -4.50 10.13
CA ASN A 47 -10.20 -3.53 11.16
C ASN A 47 -9.07 -2.55 11.55
N LEU A 48 -8.15 -2.29 10.63
CA LEU A 48 -7.01 -1.37 10.79
C LEU A 48 -7.09 -0.23 9.78
N ALA A 49 -6.63 0.95 10.19
CA ALA A 49 -6.41 2.06 9.27
C ALA A 49 -5.12 1.80 8.48
N VAL A 50 -5.23 1.79 7.15
CA VAL A 50 -4.11 1.53 6.25
C VAL A 50 -3.99 2.68 5.25
N GLU A 51 -2.79 3.24 5.14
CA GLU A 51 -2.43 4.17 4.08
C GLU A 51 -2.13 3.37 2.80
N VAL A 52 -2.99 3.50 1.79
CA VAL A 52 -2.73 2.87 0.49
C VAL A 52 -1.88 3.80 -0.35
N GLU A 53 -0.90 3.28 -1.08
CA GLU A 53 -0.12 4.03 -2.05
C GLU A 53 -0.14 3.27 -3.38
N LEU A 54 -0.57 3.94 -4.45
CA LEU A 54 -0.58 3.37 -5.78
C LEU A 54 0.75 3.71 -6.45
N VAL A 55 1.47 2.69 -6.91
CA VAL A 55 2.79 2.84 -7.56
C VAL A 55 2.73 2.29 -8.98
N GLU A 56 3.65 2.75 -9.83
CA GLU A 56 3.74 2.29 -11.22
C GLU A 56 4.09 0.80 -11.30
N HIS A 57 3.72 0.20 -12.43
CA HIS A 57 4.02 -1.19 -12.72
C HIS A 57 5.53 -1.45 -12.69
N GLY A 58 5.96 -2.54 -12.05
CA GLY A 58 7.36 -2.96 -12.04
C GLY A 58 8.27 -2.21 -11.07
N THR A 59 7.76 -1.22 -10.35
CA THR A 59 8.54 -0.43 -9.38
C THR A 59 8.82 -1.18 -8.08
N LEU A 60 7.99 -2.16 -7.71
CA LEU A 60 8.23 -2.94 -6.50
C LEU A 60 9.29 -4.01 -6.77
N PRO A 61 10.21 -4.23 -5.81
CA PRO A 61 11.27 -5.22 -5.96
C PRO A 61 10.67 -6.61 -6.16
N ARG A 62 11.11 -7.27 -7.24
CA ARG A 62 10.85 -8.67 -7.52
C ARG A 62 11.75 -9.51 -6.62
N SER A 63 11.23 -10.62 -6.09
CA SER A 63 12.06 -11.55 -5.31
C SER A 63 12.37 -12.78 -6.15
N GLU A 64 13.64 -13.17 -6.21
CA GLU A 64 14.10 -14.40 -6.88
C GLU A 64 13.79 -15.69 -6.07
N GLY A 65 13.26 -15.55 -4.85
CA GLY A 65 12.86 -16.66 -3.97
C GLY A 65 11.60 -16.31 -3.15
N LYS A 66 11.53 -16.76 -1.88
CA LYS A 66 10.41 -16.39 -0.98
C LYS A 66 10.28 -14.87 -0.88
N SER A 67 9.13 -14.34 -1.26
CA SER A 67 8.92 -12.89 -1.27
C SER A 67 8.87 -12.28 0.13
N LYS A 68 9.80 -11.37 0.42
CA LYS A 68 9.67 -10.44 1.54
C LYS A 68 8.78 -9.27 1.10
N LYS A 69 7.53 -9.26 1.59
CA LYS A 69 6.55 -8.21 1.27
C LYS A 69 6.26 -7.26 2.43
N VAL A 70 6.89 -7.48 3.59
CA VAL A 70 6.71 -6.65 4.80
C VAL A 70 8.06 -6.06 5.20
N ILE A 71 8.08 -4.75 5.39
CA ILE A 71 9.21 -3.99 5.92
C ILE A 71 8.75 -3.37 7.24
N ASP A 72 9.34 -3.82 8.34
CA ASP A 72 9.08 -3.25 9.67
C ASP A 72 10.15 -2.20 9.99
N LYS A 73 9.73 -0.95 10.16
CA LYS A 73 10.58 0.20 10.49
C LYS A 73 10.37 0.68 11.94
N ARG A 74 9.51 0.01 12.70
CA ARG A 74 9.25 0.39 14.10
C ARG A 74 10.55 0.31 14.89
N LYS A 75 10.92 1.40 15.55
CA LYS A 75 12.01 1.41 16.54
C LYS A 75 11.39 1.02 17.88
N ILE A 76 11.88 -0.07 18.46
CA ILE A 76 11.46 -0.59 19.77
C ILE A 76 12.42 -0.05 20.83
#